data_AF-A0AAN7ZVT1-F1
#
_entry.id   AF-A0AAN7ZVT1-F1
#
_cell.length_a   1.000
_cell.length_b   1.000
_cell.length_c   1.000
_cell.angle_alpha   90.00
_cell.angle_beta   90.00
_cell.angle_gamma   90.00
#
_symmetry.space_group_name_H-M   'P 1'
#
loop_
_entity.id
_entity.type
_entity.pdbx_description
1 polymer ?
#
loop_
_entity_poly.entity_id
_entity_poly.type
_entity_poly.pdbx_seq_one_letter_code
_entity_poly.pdbx_strand_id
1 'polypeptide(L)'
;MTTLPTLYDYYTAGGITTGLSATQNYFTLNNKNISLYSGSLHYFRVPQEYWRDRLRKMKAAGLNAVDTYVPWNLHEPEIGNYDFGHGGSDMQEFLNLETFLRTAQEEDLLAIVRPGPYICSEWEFGGLPSWLLREKDFEVRTSKPSFMKHVTRYFNVLLPILAALQFTLGGPIIAFQVENEYGAVKLWPFYDTDKVYLEQLRQLNINNGIVELMLTSDNVVLHGDGGTLPKHFLMDSFYLKPYLLGCMWMKYNHILLFQPFVAFTSEYSTKDSLFSPILYLAHFSFHGIAFRVLDADLHSEIRSNKTGAYEVGLQFDNFN
;
A
#
# COMPACT_ATOMS: atom_id res chain seq x y z
N MET A 1 -6.21 29.78 22.43
CA MET A 1 -5.86 28.35 22.43
C MET A 1 -4.71 28.17 21.46
N THR A 2 -3.58 27.61 21.89
CA THR A 2 -2.47 27.28 21.00
C THR A 2 -2.88 26.08 20.16
N THR A 3 -2.92 26.26 18.84
CA THR A 3 -3.14 25.16 17.88
C THR A 3 -2.00 24.16 17.99
N LEU A 4 -2.32 22.86 17.97
CA LEU A 4 -1.30 21.81 17.90
C LEU A 4 -0.54 21.94 16.57
N PRO A 5 0.77 21.62 16.53
CA PRO A 5 1.52 21.62 15.29
C PRO A 5 0.98 20.55 14.33
N THR A 6 1.08 20.81 13.03
CA THR A 6 0.82 19.80 11.99
C THR A 6 1.89 18.70 12.04
N LEU A 7 1.65 17.56 11.38
CA LEU A 7 2.68 16.53 11.22
C LEU A 7 3.91 17.11 10.54
N TYR A 8 3.71 17.94 9.51
CA TYR A 8 4.80 18.58 8.79
C TYR A 8 5.59 19.52 9.69
N ASP A 9 4.93 20.41 10.44
CA ASP A 9 5.61 21.29 11.42
C ASP A 9 6.43 20.47 12.42
N TYR A 10 5.86 19.39 12.94
CA TYR A 10 6.53 18.54 13.92
C TYR A 10 7.73 17.82 13.32
N TYR A 11 7.57 17.13 12.19
CA TYR A 11 8.61 16.30 11.60
C TYR A 11 9.68 17.10 10.88
N THR A 12 9.37 18.28 10.34
CA THR A 12 10.36 19.14 9.64
C THR A 12 10.91 20.27 10.50
N ALA A 13 10.50 20.38 11.78
CA ALA A 13 11.12 21.33 12.71
C ALA A 13 12.63 21.08 12.82
N GLY A 14 13.42 22.08 12.41
CA GLY A 14 14.89 22.01 12.33
C GLY A 14 15.45 21.63 10.96
N GLY A 15 14.59 21.53 9.93
CA GLY A 15 14.97 21.14 8.58
C GLY A 15 14.77 19.65 8.31
N ILE A 16 14.86 19.27 7.04
CA ILE A 16 14.68 17.89 6.57
C ILE A 16 16.05 17.29 6.33
N THR A 17 16.34 16.18 6.99
CA THR A 17 17.63 15.47 6.90
C THR A 17 17.47 14.05 6.38
N THR A 18 16.40 13.36 6.80
CA THR A 18 16.11 11.98 6.41
C THR A 18 14.61 11.79 6.18
N GLY A 19 14.27 10.81 5.33
CA GLY A 19 12.90 10.36 5.10
C GLY A 19 12.42 9.37 6.16
N LEU A 20 11.52 8.48 5.76
CA LEU A 20 11.10 7.36 6.60
C LEU A 20 12.22 6.32 6.69
N SER A 21 12.51 5.86 7.90
CA SER A 21 13.52 4.82 8.18
C SER A 21 12.92 3.67 8.97
N ALA A 22 13.34 2.46 8.60
CA ALA A 22 12.97 1.20 9.21
C ALA A 22 14.20 0.43 9.75
N THR A 23 15.29 1.13 10.04
CA THR A 23 16.54 0.49 10.52
C THR A 23 16.47 0.00 11.96
N GLN A 24 15.48 0.46 12.71
CA GLN A 24 15.23 0.09 14.10
C GLN A 24 13.96 -0.76 14.22
N ASN A 25 13.66 -1.24 15.43
CA ASN A 25 12.42 -1.97 15.72
C ASN A 25 11.15 -1.08 15.68
N TYR A 26 11.31 0.18 15.31
CA TYR A 26 10.25 1.18 15.16
C TYR A 26 10.60 2.10 13.99
N PHE A 27 9.58 2.76 13.44
CA PHE A 27 9.80 3.71 12.36
C PHE A 27 10.23 5.07 12.90
N THR A 28 11.10 5.73 12.15
CA THR A 28 11.38 7.15 12.33
C THR A 28 11.12 7.90 11.03
N LEU A 29 10.57 9.10 11.13
CA LEU A 29 10.47 10.05 10.03
C LEU A 29 11.31 11.27 10.41
N ASN A 30 12.28 11.63 9.57
CA ASN A 30 13.25 12.67 9.88
C ASN A 30 13.87 12.55 11.28
N ASN A 31 14.30 11.33 11.62
CA ASN A 31 14.89 10.95 12.91
C ASN A 31 13.98 11.07 14.15
N LYS A 32 12.67 11.30 13.97
CA LYS A 32 11.68 11.30 15.06
C LYS A 32 10.78 10.10 14.95
N ASN A 33 10.44 9.49 16.08
CA ASN A 33 9.60 8.29 16.10
C ASN A 33 8.24 8.56 15.45
N ILE A 34 7.75 7.58 14.69
CA ILE A 34 6.43 7.60 14.07
C ILE A 34 5.79 6.22 14.17
N SER A 35 4.48 6.18 14.42
CA SER A 35 3.64 5.02 14.18
C SER A 35 2.75 5.32 12.99
N LEU A 36 2.67 4.43 12.02
CA LEU A 36 1.95 4.68 10.77
C LEU A 36 0.54 4.09 10.84
N TYR A 37 -0.44 4.96 10.66
CA TYR A 37 -1.86 4.62 10.55
C TYR A 37 -2.32 5.11 9.18
N SER A 38 -2.39 4.18 8.23
CA SER A 38 -2.72 4.50 6.84
C SER A 38 -3.96 3.76 6.37
N GLY A 39 -4.66 4.37 5.42
CA GLY A 39 -5.79 3.76 4.72
C GLY A 39 -5.70 4.02 3.23
N SER A 40 -6.24 3.08 2.44
CA SER A 40 -6.23 3.19 0.99
C SER A 40 -7.32 4.15 0.49
N LEU A 41 -6.92 5.13 -0.33
CA LEU A 41 -7.84 5.95 -1.11
C LEU A 41 -7.34 6.04 -2.55
N HIS A 42 -8.01 5.32 -3.45
CA HIS A 42 -7.66 5.29 -4.87
C HIS A 42 -8.28 6.49 -5.57
N TYR A 43 -7.48 7.52 -5.84
CA TYR A 43 -7.95 8.79 -6.43
C TYR A 43 -8.69 8.59 -7.76
N PHE A 44 -8.28 7.61 -8.58
CA PHE A 44 -8.91 7.25 -9.85
C PHE A 44 -10.31 6.60 -9.71
N ARG A 45 -10.79 6.36 -8.50
CA ARG A 45 -12.15 5.86 -8.20
C ARG A 45 -13.08 6.91 -7.62
N VAL A 46 -12.58 8.12 -7.37
CA VAL A 46 -13.31 9.20 -6.70
C VAL A 46 -13.16 10.46 -7.54
N PRO A 47 -14.26 11.15 -7.91
CA PRO A 47 -14.15 12.43 -8.61
C PRO A 47 -13.30 13.43 -7.82
N GLN A 48 -12.49 14.22 -8.53
CA GLN A 48 -11.51 15.13 -7.92
C GLN A 48 -12.12 16.10 -6.90
N GLU A 49 -13.35 16.58 -7.15
CA GLU A 49 -14.09 17.45 -6.23
C GLU A 49 -14.28 16.85 -4.82
N TYR A 50 -14.26 15.52 -4.70
CA TYR A 50 -14.46 14.83 -3.42
C TYR A 50 -13.17 14.42 -2.73
N TRP A 51 -11.99 14.51 -3.36
CA TRP A 51 -10.73 14.05 -2.76
C TRP A 51 -10.47 14.68 -1.39
N ARG A 52 -10.60 16.01 -1.29
CA ARG A 52 -10.38 16.73 -0.03
C ARG A 52 -11.34 16.27 1.07
N ASP A 53 -12.62 16.09 0.74
CA ASP A 53 -13.60 15.60 1.71
C ASP A 53 -13.23 14.20 2.23
N ARG A 54 -12.80 13.28 1.35
CA ARG A 54 -12.41 11.93 1.77
C ARG A 54 -11.15 11.95 2.62
N LEU A 55 -10.12 12.70 2.21
CA LEU A 55 -8.86 12.85 2.95
C LEU A 55 -9.08 13.49 4.32
N ARG A 56 -9.94 14.51 4.42
CA ARG A 56 -10.31 15.12 5.70
C ARG A 56 -10.99 14.13 6.64
N LYS A 57 -11.86 13.26 6.11
CA LYS A 57 -12.50 12.20 6.89
C LYS A 57 -11.49 11.15 7.36
N MET A 58 -10.52 10.79 6.53
CA MET A 58 -9.41 9.92 6.92
C MET A 58 -8.62 10.51 8.10
N LYS A 59 -8.26 11.79 7.99
CA LYS A 59 -7.56 12.51 9.06
C LYS A 59 -8.39 12.56 10.35
N ALA A 60 -9.69 12.85 10.23
CA ALA A 60 -10.62 12.87 11.37
C ALA A 60 -10.80 11.49 12.03
N ALA A 61 -10.66 10.40 11.25
CA ALA A 61 -10.66 9.02 11.76
C ALA A 61 -9.35 8.64 12.49
N GLY A 62 -8.36 9.54 12.55
CA GLY A 62 -7.09 9.32 13.25
C GLY A 62 -5.98 8.77 12.36
N LEU A 63 -6.18 8.68 11.04
CA LEU A 63 -5.12 8.30 10.12
C LEU A 63 -4.09 9.44 9.98
N ASN A 64 -2.82 9.08 9.84
CA ASN A 64 -1.73 10.03 9.60
C ASN A 64 -1.08 9.86 8.22
N ALA A 65 -1.50 8.85 7.46
CA ALA A 65 -1.07 8.64 6.10
C ALA A 65 -2.22 8.13 5.23
N VAL A 66 -2.09 8.33 3.92
CA VAL A 66 -2.93 7.74 2.88
C VAL A 66 -2.06 6.88 1.98
N ASP A 67 -2.58 5.73 1.54
CA ASP A 67 -1.96 4.96 0.47
C ASP A 67 -2.81 4.97 -0.80
N THR A 68 -2.14 4.96 -1.96
CA THR A 68 -2.82 4.88 -3.25
C THR A 68 -1.98 4.14 -4.29
N TYR A 69 -2.67 3.42 -5.18
CA TYR A 69 -2.09 2.89 -6.41
C TYR A 69 -2.04 3.94 -7.53
N VAL A 70 -1.23 3.67 -8.55
CA VAL A 70 -1.19 4.42 -9.81
C VAL A 70 -1.48 3.47 -10.98
N PRO A 71 -2.67 3.54 -11.61
CA PRO A 71 -3.07 2.62 -12.69
C PRO A 71 -2.44 3.04 -14.02
N TRP A 72 -1.41 2.31 -14.47
CA TRP A 72 -0.69 2.60 -15.72
C TRP A 72 -1.63 2.69 -16.93
N ASN A 73 -2.61 1.79 -17.04
CA ASN A 73 -3.57 1.79 -18.14
C ASN A 73 -4.39 3.07 -18.30
N LEU A 74 -4.68 3.80 -17.22
CA LEU A 74 -5.36 5.09 -17.31
C LEU A 74 -4.39 6.21 -17.67
N HIS A 75 -3.15 6.14 -17.18
CA HIS A 75 -2.14 7.16 -17.43
C HIS A 75 -1.46 7.03 -18.80
N GLU A 76 -1.53 5.87 -19.46
CA GLU A 76 -1.04 5.65 -20.82
C GLU A 76 -2.07 4.81 -21.62
N PRO A 77 -3.26 5.38 -21.93
CA PRO A 77 -4.32 4.65 -22.64
C PRO A 77 -3.88 4.20 -24.04
N GLU A 78 -2.99 4.98 -24.66
CA GLU A 78 -2.31 4.65 -25.91
C GLU A 78 -0.80 4.77 -25.75
N ILE A 79 -0.05 3.96 -26.51
CA ILE A 79 1.41 3.92 -26.45
C ILE A 79 2.00 5.33 -26.64
N GLY A 80 2.68 5.84 -25.60
CA GLY A 80 3.35 7.14 -25.60
C GLY A 80 2.44 8.35 -25.36
N ASN A 81 1.12 8.16 -25.23
CA ASN A 81 0.16 9.23 -24.93
C ASN A 81 -0.18 9.19 -23.45
N TYR A 82 0.37 10.15 -22.69
CA TYR A 82 0.24 10.18 -21.24
C TYR A 82 -0.80 11.18 -20.76
N ASP A 83 -1.56 10.84 -19.72
CA ASP A 83 -2.47 11.77 -19.06
C ASP A 83 -2.27 11.75 -17.53
N PHE A 84 -1.87 12.91 -16.99
CA PHE A 84 -1.74 13.17 -15.55
C PHE A 84 -2.61 14.37 -15.12
N GLY A 85 -3.78 14.53 -15.74
CA GLY A 85 -4.70 15.64 -15.49
C GLY A 85 -4.69 16.73 -16.54
N HIS A 86 -3.91 16.57 -17.62
CA HIS A 86 -3.74 17.53 -18.71
C HIS A 86 -3.58 16.88 -20.10
N GLY A 87 -3.82 15.57 -20.23
CA GLY A 87 -3.59 14.81 -21.46
C GLY A 87 -4.77 14.78 -22.44
N GLY A 88 -5.95 15.28 -22.05
CA GLY A 88 -7.13 15.34 -22.90
C GLY A 88 -7.95 14.05 -22.96
N SER A 89 -7.71 13.08 -22.06
CA SER A 89 -8.51 11.85 -22.00
C SER A 89 -9.85 12.08 -21.32
N ASP A 90 -10.83 11.22 -21.58
CA ASP A 90 -12.13 11.25 -20.89
C ASP A 90 -12.00 11.08 -19.36
N MET A 91 -10.88 10.50 -18.89
CA MET A 91 -10.60 10.28 -17.48
C MET A 91 -9.75 11.38 -16.85
N GLN A 92 -9.35 12.42 -17.60
CA GLN A 92 -8.38 13.43 -17.19
C GLN A 92 -8.62 13.99 -15.78
N GLU A 93 -9.87 14.31 -15.42
CA GLU A 93 -10.22 14.86 -14.11
C GLU A 93 -9.90 13.91 -12.94
N PHE A 94 -9.82 12.62 -13.19
CA PHE A 94 -9.46 11.60 -12.20
C PHE A 94 -7.96 11.33 -12.13
N LEU A 95 -7.15 11.87 -13.05
CA LEU A 95 -5.76 11.46 -13.26
C LEU A 95 -4.74 12.47 -12.77
N ASN A 96 -5.18 13.56 -12.14
CA ASN A 96 -4.27 14.54 -11.54
C ASN A 96 -3.68 14.05 -10.21
N LEU A 97 -2.73 13.11 -10.32
CA LEU A 97 -2.04 12.47 -9.20
C LEU A 97 -1.28 13.48 -8.31
N GLU A 98 -0.64 14.47 -8.92
CA GLU A 98 0.05 15.53 -8.16
C GLU A 98 -0.94 16.31 -7.29
N THR A 99 -2.08 16.72 -7.86
CA THR A 99 -3.12 17.44 -7.11
C THR A 99 -3.68 16.58 -5.97
N PHE A 100 -3.91 15.29 -6.19
CA PHE A 100 -4.34 14.38 -5.13
C PHE A 100 -3.34 14.34 -3.97
N LEU A 101 -2.05 14.14 -4.26
CA LEU A 101 -1.00 14.05 -3.25
C LEU A 101 -0.79 15.38 -2.50
N ARG A 102 -0.81 16.52 -3.22
CA ARG A 102 -0.77 17.84 -2.59
C ARG A 102 -2.00 18.10 -1.70
N THR A 103 -3.18 17.65 -2.12
CA THR A 103 -4.38 17.74 -1.29
C THR A 103 -4.23 16.90 -0.01
N ALA A 104 -3.61 15.71 -0.08
CA ALA A 104 -3.31 14.92 1.11
C ALA A 104 -2.33 15.64 2.05
N GLN A 105 -1.29 16.27 1.51
CA GLN A 105 -0.36 17.10 2.28
C GLN A 105 -1.07 18.24 3.00
N GLU A 106 -1.95 18.98 2.30
CA GLU A 106 -2.69 20.10 2.86
C GLU A 106 -3.70 19.69 3.95
N GLU A 107 -4.24 18.47 3.88
CA GLU A 107 -5.09 17.88 4.92
C GLU A 107 -4.26 17.16 6.01
N ASP A 108 -2.95 17.45 6.08
CA ASP A 108 -2.01 16.96 7.10
C ASP A 108 -1.91 15.42 7.14
N LEU A 109 -1.83 14.80 5.97
CA LEU A 109 -1.57 13.37 5.79
C LEU A 109 -0.25 13.17 5.03
N LEU A 110 0.53 12.17 5.44
CA LEU A 110 1.66 11.63 4.67
C LEU A 110 1.13 10.70 3.57
N ALA A 111 1.97 10.31 2.61
CA ALA A 111 1.56 9.45 1.50
C ALA A 111 2.48 8.23 1.32
N ILE A 112 1.88 7.07 1.05
CA ILE A 112 2.55 5.86 0.59
C ILE A 112 2.06 5.57 -0.83
N VAL A 113 2.96 5.65 -1.81
CA VAL A 113 2.57 5.52 -3.23
C VAL A 113 2.93 4.14 -3.76
N ARG A 114 2.00 3.51 -4.49
CA ARG A 114 2.16 2.18 -5.06
C ARG A 114 2.15 2.30 -6.60
N PRO A 115 3.27 2.73 -7.22
CA PRO A 115 3.31 3.09 -8.65
C PRO A 115 3.16 1.91 -9.62
N GLY A 116 3.24 0.67 -9.15
CA GLY A 116 3.12 -0.53 -9.99
C GLY A 116 4.48 -1.09 -10.45
N PRO A 117 4.60 -1.53 -11.73
CA PRO A 117 3.71 -1.29 -12.86
C PRO A 117 2.41 -2.12 -12.83
N TYR A 118 2.42 -3.26 -12.13
CA TYR A 118 1.22 -4.04 -11.82
C TYR A 118 0.73 -3.67 -10.42
N ILE A 119 -0.58 -3.44 -10.27
CA ILE A 119 -1.19 -2.99 -9.01
C ILE A 119 -2.26 -3.93 -8.47
N CYS A 120 -2.66 -4.96 -9.22
CA CYS A 120 -3.85 -5.76 -8.91
C CYS A 120 -5.09 -4.85 -8.74
N SER A 121 -5.49 -4.60 -7.49
CA SER A 121 -6.50 -3.63 -7.08
C SER A 121 -7.92 -3.97 -7.53
N GLU A 122 -8.20 -5.19 -7.98
CA GLU A 122 -9.45 -5.52 -8.68
C GLU A 122 -9.73 -4.51 -9.81
N TRP A 123 -8.64 -4.13 -10.50
CA TRP A 123 -8.67 -3.17 -11.59
C TRP A 123 -8.38 -3.85 -12.92
N GLU A 124 -8.92 -3.29 -13.99
CA GLU A 124 -8.82 -3.90 -15.32
C GLU A 124 -7.35 -4.19 -15.68
N PHE A 125 -7.12 -5.45 -16.07
CA PHE A 125 -5.81 -6.02 -16.36
C PHE A 125 -4.72 -5.69 -15.31
N GLY A 126 -5.11 -5.56 -14.03
CA GLY A 126 -4.21 -5.25 -12.91
C GLY A 126 -3.51 -3.91 -13.03
N GLY A 127 -4.10 -2.96 -13.76
CA GLY A 127 -3.52 -1.66 -14.08
C GLY A 127 -2.57 -1.66 -15.26
N LEU A 128 -2.29 -2.80 -15.89
CA LEU A 128 -1.46 -2.85 -17.09
C LEU A 128 -2.26 -2.40 -18.33
N PRO A 129 -1.66 -1.64 -19.26
CA PRO A 129 -2.35 -1.26 -20.48
C PRO A 129 -2.64 -2.45 -21.41
N SER A 130 -3.86 -2.53 -21.95
CA SER A 130 -4.28 -3.63 -22.83
C SER A 130 -3.47 -3.69 -24.13
N TRP A 131 -2.90 -2.56 -24.57
CA TRP A 131 -2.05 -2.55 -25.77
C TRP A 131 -0.76 -3.35 -25.62
N LEU A 132 -0.34 -3.71 -24.40
CA LEU A 132 0.77 -4.64 -24.16
C LEU A 132 0.49 -6.03 -24.74
N LEU A 133 -0.78 -6.42 -24.85
CA LEU A 133 -1.20 -7.71 -25.43
C LEU A 133 -0.83 -7.84 -26.92
N ARG A 134 -0.49 -6.73 -27.60
CA ARG A 134 -0.06 -6.71 -29.01
C ARG A 134 1.45 -6.94 -29.19
N GLU A 135 2.22 -6.95 -28.11
CA GLU A 135 3.66 -7.20 -28.17
C GLU A 135 3.97 -8.64 -28.57
N LYS A 136 5.02 -8.81 -29.38
CA LYS A 136 5.54 -10.14 -29.71
C LYS A 136 6.26 -10.70 -28.48
N ASP A 137 6.16 -12.02 -28.28
CA ASP A 137 6.71 -12.71 -27.11
C ASP A 137 6.20 -12.11 -25.78
N PHE A 138 4.87 -12.04 -25.71
CA PHE A 138 4.11 -11.46 -24.61
C PHE A 138 4.31 -12.23 -23.30
N GLU A 139 4.92 -11.58 -22.32
CA GLU A 139 4.96 -12.03 -20.92
C GLU A 139 5.15 -10.81 -20.02
N VAL A 140 4.13 -10.50 -19.22
CA VAL A 140 4.16 -9.38 -18.29
C VAL A 140 4.78 -9.78 -16.95
N ARG A 141 5.22 -8.79 -16.17
CA ARG A 141 5.80 -8.99 -14.84
C ARG A 141 7.05 -9.89 -14.85
N THR A 142 7.89 -9.72 -15.88
CA THR A 142 9.18 -10.43 -16.05
C THR A 142 10.28 -9.47 -16.51
N SER A 143 11.53 -9.91 -16.47
CA SER A 143 12.70 -9.15 -16.94
C SER A 143 12.86 -9.14 -18.45
N LYS A 144 11.90 -9.71 -19.21
CA LYS A 144 11.96 -9.76 -20.67
C LYS A 144 12.06 -8.35 -21.26
N PRO A 145 12.97 -8.10 -22.21
CA PRO A 145 13.10 -6.80 -22.85
C PRO A 145 11.82 -6.31 -23.54
N SER A 146 10.99 -7.23 -24.05
CA SER A 146 9.69 -6.91 -24.66
C SER A 146 8.74 -6.22 -23.69
N PHE A 147 8.76 -6.58 -22.40
CA PHE A 147 7.97 -5.93 -21.35
C PHE A 147 8.71 -4.73 -20.75
N MET A 148 9.98 -4.93 -20.38
CA MET A 148 10.75 -3.93 -19.63
C MET A 148 11.01 -2.64 -20.40
N LYS A 149 11.04 -2.66 -21.74
CA LYS A 149 11.10 -1.43 -22.55
C LYS A 149 9.89 -0.51 -22.31
N HIS A 150 8.70 -1.08 -22.11
CA HIS A 150 7.47 -0.31 -21.87
C HIS A 150 7.40 0.18 -20.43
N VAL A 151 7.74 -0.69 -19.47
CA VAL A 151 7.82 -0.31 -18.05
C VAL A 151 8.80 0.84 -17.87
N THR A 152 9.99 0.73 -18.48
CA THR A 152 11.01 1.79 -18.43
C THR A 152 10.48 3.10 -19.01
N ARG A 153 9.80 3.06 -20.17
CA ARG A 153 9.22 4.26 -20.78
C ARG A 153 8.18 4.92 -19.87
N TYR A 154 7.26 4.14 -19.32
CA TYR A 154 6.23 4.64 -18.41
C TYR A 154 6.85 5.22 -17.13
N PHE A 155 7.80 4.51 -16.52
CA PHE A 155 8.44 4.94 -15.27
C PHE A 155 9.29 6.21 -15.47
N ASN A 156 9.91 6.38 -16.63
CA ASN A 156 10.63 7.63 -16.96
C ASN A 156 9.70 8.84 -17.12
N VAL A 157 8.37 8.65 -17.18
CA VAL A 157 7.38 9.73 -17.17
C VAL A 157 6.77 9.88 -15.77
N LEU A 158 6.32 8.77 -15.17
CA LEU A 158 5.66 8.79 -13.86
C LEU A 158 6.60 9.19 -12.71
N LEU A 159 7.78 8.57 -12.64
CA LEU A 159 8.64 8.68 -11.46
C LEU A 159 9.18 10.10 -11.24
N PRO A 160 9.54 10.89 -12.27
CA PRO A 160 9.90 12.30 -12.06
C PRO A 160 8.80 13.14 -11.39
N ILE A 161 7.52 12.88 -11.70
CA ILE A 161 6.38 13.55 -11.04
C ILE A 161 6.36 13.20 -9.55
N LEU A 162 6.51 11.91 -9.24
CA LEU A 162 6.52 11.42 -7.86
C LEU A 162 7.77 11.85 -7.09
N ALA A 163 8.93 11.89 -7.75
CA ALA A 163 10.20 12.25 -7.16
C ALA A 163 10.17 13.67 -6.56
N ALA A 164 9.47 14.60 -7.23
CA ALA A 164 9.29 15.98 -6.76
C ALA A 164 8.40 16.11 -5.51
N LEU A 165 7.65 15.06 -5.15
CA LEU A 165 6.69 15.01 -4.05
C LEU A 165 7.20 14.18 -2.86
N GLN A 166 8.47 13.79 -2.86
CA GLN A 166 9.09 13.06 -1.75
C GLN A 166 9.20 13.94 -0.50
N PHE A 167 9.04 13.33 0.67
CA PHE A 167 9.12 13.99 1.97
C PHE A 167 10.48 14.66 2.20
N THR A 168 11.56 14.00 1.78
CA THR A 168 12.93 14.54 1.77
C THR A 168 13.08 15.83 0.97
N LEU A 169 12.16 16.11 0.04
CA LEU A 169 12.09 17.35 -0.74
C LEU A 169 10.94 18.28 -0.30
N GLY A 170 10.32 18.00 0.85
CA GLY A 170 9.21 18.79 1.42
C GLY A 170 7.82 18.38 0.93
N GLY A 171 7.68 17.26 0.22
CA GLY A 171 6.39 16.71 -0.20
C GLY A 171 5.77 15.73 0.81
N PRO A 172 4.67 15.06 0.46
CA PRO A 172 3.99 14.11 1.35
C PRO A 172 4.53 12.68 1.30
N ILE A 173 5.23 12.28 0.25
CA ILE A 173 5.52 10.86 0.01
C ILE A 173 6.66 10.38 0.90
N ILE A 174 6.38 9.40 1.76
CA ILE A 174 7.34 8.82 2.70
C ILE A 174 7.83 7.42 2.30
N ALA A 175 7.11 6.75 1.40
CA ALA A 175 7.48 5.41 0.94
C ALA A 175 6.86 5.06 -0.41
N PHE A 176 7.50 4.12 -1.10
CA PHE A 176 7.08 3.57 -2.39
C PHE A 176 6.97 2.05 -2.34
N GLN A 177 5.84 1.50 -2.77
CA GLN A 177 5.73 0.07 -3.02
C GLN A 177 6.23 -0.27 -4.43
N VAL A 178 7.18 -1.19 -4.52
CA VAL A 178 7.65 -1.76 -5.79
C VAL A 178 6.88 -3.05 -6.06
N GLU A 179 6.24 -3.13 -7.24
CA GLU A 179 5.38 -4.26 -7.61
C GLU A 179 4.18 -4.45 -6.65
N ASN A 180 3.45 -5.54 -6.78
CA ASN A 180 2.33 -5.92 -5.93
C ASN A 180 2.18 -7.44 -5.88
N GLU A 181 2.41 -8.04 -4.70
CA GLU A 181 2.21 -9.48 -4.46
C GLU A 181 2.96 -10.34 -5.49
N TYR A 182 4.21 -9.95 -5.78
CA TYR A 182 4.97 -10.62 -6.83
C TYR A 182 5.25 -12.08 -6.49
N GLY A 183 5.35 -12.44 -5.22
CA GLY A 183 5.49 -13.83 -4.78
C GLY A 183 4.34 -14.72 -5.21
N ALA A 184 3.14 -14.15 -5.43
CA ALA A 184 1.95 -14.89 -5.85
C ALA A 184 2.05 -15.43 -7.28
N VAL A 185 3.01 -14.99 -8.10
CA VAL A 185 3.23 -15.58 -9.45
C VAL A 185 3.52 -17.08 -9.37
N LYS A 186 4.08 -17.56 -8.25
CA LYS A 186 4.32 -18.99 -7.97
C LYS A 186 3.06 -19.83 -7.80
N LEU A 187 1.90 -19.20 -7.62
CA LEU A 187 0.61 -19.92 -7.54
C LEU A 187 0.21 -20.52 -8.88
N TRP A 188 0.73 -19.97 -9.98
CA TRP A 188 0.44 -20.50 -11.31
C TRP A 188 1.47 -21.56 -11.67
N PRO A 189 1.04 -22.79 -12.04
CA PRO A 189 1.97 -23.82 -12.46
C PRO A 189 2.77 -23.27 -13.65
N PHE A 190 4.08 -23.56 -13.65
CA PHE A 190 5.07 -23.12 -14.65
C PHE A 190 5.63 -21.69 -14.53
N TYR A 191 5.21 -20.90 -13.53
CA TYR A 191 5.79 -19.58 -13.27
C TYR A 191 6.63 -19.59 -11.99
N ASP A 192 7.77 -18.90 -12.03
CA ASP A 192 8.62 -18.63 -10.87
C ASP A 192 8.87 -17.12 -10.77
N THR A 193 9.32 -16.67 -9.60
CA THR A 193 9.64 -15.27 -9.36
C THR A 193 10.91 -14.88 -10.10
N ASP A 194 10.83 -13.84 -10.92
CA ASP A 194 11.98 -13.21 -11.58
C ASP A 194 12.59 -12.13 -10.67
N LYS A 195 13.72 -12.45 -10.03
CA LYS A 195 14.44 -11.48 -9.18
C LYS A 195 15.16 -10.40 -9.99
N VAL A 196 15.50 -10.68 -11.25
CA VAL A 196 16.12 -9.69 -12.14
C VAL A 196 15.11 -8.61 -12.45
N TYR A 197 13.84 -8.97 -12.66
CA TYR A 197 12.74 -8.03 -12.83
C TYR A 197 12.59 -7.08 -11.64
N LEU A 198 12.53 -7.61 -10.41
CA LEU A 198 12.43 -6.78 -9.20
C LEU A 198 13.62 -5.84 -9.04
N GLU A 199 14.83 -6.30 -9.33
CA GLU A 199 16.03 -5.45 -9.27
C GLU A 199 16.00 -4.36 -10.35
N GLN A 200 15.52 -4.67 -11.57
CA GLN A 200 15.35 -3.66 -12.61
C GLN A 200 14.33 -2.59 -12.22
N LEU A 201 13.20 -2.96 -11.60
CA LEU A 201 12.24 -2.00 -11.06
C LEU A 201 12.87 -1.12 -9.97
N ARG A 202 13.67 -1.71 -9.08
CA ARG A 202 14.42 -0.96 -8.07
C ARG A 202 15.33 0.07 -8.70
N GLN A 203 16.11 -0.34 -9.69
CA GLN A 203 17.05 0.54 -10.39
C GLN A 203 16.31 1.64 -11.14
N LEU A 204 15.15 1.37 -11.75
CA LEU A 204 14.34 2.41 -12.37
C LEU A 204 13.87 3.47 -11.36
N ASN A 205 13.47 3.06 -10.16
CA ASN A 205 13.13 4.00 -9.08
C ASN A 205 14.33 4.87 -8.70
N ILE A 206 15.48 4.26 -8.41
CA ILE A 206 16.70 4.97 -8.03
C ILE A 206 17.16 5.93 -9.14
N ASN A 207 17.22 5.46 -10.37
CA ASN A 207 17.69 6.24 -11.52
C ASN A 207 16.78 7.43 -11.84
N ASN A 208 15.50 7.38 -11.45
CA ASN A 208 14.55 8.48 -11.59
C ASN A 208 14.42 9.34 -10.31
N GLY A 209 15.36 9.21 -9.38
CA GLY A 209 15.49 10.11 -8.23
C GLY A 209 14.64 9.74 -7.01
N ILE A 210 14.13 8.51 -6.93
CA ILE A 210 13.47 8.02 -5.72
C ILE A 210 14.52 7.70 -4.66
N VAL A 211 14.39 8.34 -3.50
CA VAL A 211 15.29 8.23 -2.33
C VAL A 211 14.56 7.79 -1.06
N GLU A 212 13.23 7.88 -1.04
CA GLU A 212 12.41 7.40 0.08
C GLU A 212 12.45 5.88 0.21
N LEU A 213 11.92 5.38 1.34
CA LEU A 213 11.85 3.95 1.63
C LEU A 213 11.10 3.18 0.52
N MET A 214 11.74 2.14 0.00
CA MET A 214 11.10 1.20 -0.92
C MET A 214 10.67 -0.08 -0.18
N LEU A 215 9.45 -0.53 -0.46
CA LEU A 215 8.83 -1.71 0.14
C LEU A 215 8.20 -2.63 -0.90
N THR A 216 8.01 -3.91 -0.54
CA THR A 216 7.22 -4.89 -1.30
C THR A 216 6.13 -5.45 -0.40
N SER A 217 5.05 -6.01 -0.95
CA SER A 217 3.95 -6.57 -0.15
C SER A 217 3.60 -7.97 -0.66
N ASP A 218 3.68 -8.97 0.23
CA ASP A 218 3.49 -10.38 -0.11
C ASP A 218 2.92 -11.21 1.06
N ASN A 219 2.24 -12.31 0.75
CA ASN A 219 1.93 -13.30 1.78
C ASN A 219 3.17 -14.15 2.07
N VAL A 220 3.88 -13.84 3.16
CA VAL A 220 5.14 -14.51 3.52
C VAL A 220 4.96 -15.97 3.92
N VAL A 221 3.76 -16.36 4.36
CA VAL A 221 3.45 -17.75 4.71
C VAL A 221 3.38 -18.60 3.44
N LEU A 222 2.76 -18.08 2.39
CA LEU A 222 2.55 -18.80 1.14
C LEU A 222 3.72 -18.65 0.17
N HIS A 223 4.39 -17.49 0.16
CA HIS A 223 5.35 -17.13 -0.89
C HIS A 223 6.77 -16.90 -0.38
N GLY A 224 6.99 -16.97 0.94
CA GLY A 224 8.30 -16.75 1.54
C GLY A 224 8.86 -15.37 1.16
N ASP A 225 10.07 -15.34 0.64
CA ASP A 225 10.75 -14.15 0.13
C ASP A 225 10.57 -13.96 -1.39
N GLY A 226 9.68 -14.72 -2.03
CA GLY A 226 9.51 -14.76 -3.49
C GLY A 226 9.23 -13.41 -4.13
N GLY A 227 8.45 -12.54 -3.48
CA GLY A 227 8.12 -11.22 -4.01
C GLY A 227 9.01 -10.07 -3.57
N THR A 228 10.09 -10.33 -2.82
CA THR A 228 10.95 -9.29 -2.28
C THR A 228 12.43 -9.43 -2.68
N LEU A 229 13.23 -8.42 -2.35
CA LEU A 229 14.69 -8.45 -2.34
C LEU A 229 15.15 -8.19 -0.89
N PRO A 230 15.45 -9.22 -0.08
CA PRO A 230 15.56 -9.12 1.39
C PRO A 230 16.60 -8.14 1.96
N LYS A 231 17.46 -7.53 1.13
CA LYS A 231 18.45 -6.51 1.51
C LYS A 231 18.16 -5.12 0.93
N HIS A 232 17.14 -5.01 0.08
CA HIS A 232 16.89 -3.84 -0.74
C HIS A 232 15.48 -3.29 -0.56
N PHE A 233 14.55 -4.13 -0.10
CA PHE A 233 13.19 -3.73 0.21
C PHE A 233 12.84 -4.13 1.64
N LEU A 234 12.05 -3.28 2.29
CA LEU A 234 11.27 -3.70 3.44
C LEU A 234 10.12 -4.58 2.93
N MET A 235 10.05 -5.83 3.37
CA MET A 235 8.93 -6.71 3.00
C MET A 235 7.79 -6.56 3.99
N ASP A 236 6.63 -6.22 3.45
CA ASP A 236 5.36 -6.24 4.13
C ASP A 236 4.68 -7.59 3.98
N SER A 237 3.95 -8.00 5.02
CA SER A 237 3.21 -9.26 5.02
C SER A 237 1.74 -9.09 5.32
N PHE A 238 0.88 -9.81 4.60
CA PHE A 238 -0.51 -10.00 4.98
C PHE A 238 -0.83 -11.49 5.16
N TYR A 239 -1.70 -11.79 6.13
CA TYR A 239 -2.15 -13.14 6.44
C TYR A 239 -3.57 -13.36 5.91
N LEU A 240 -3.71 -14.12 4.82
CA LEU A 240 -4.99 -14.69 4.41
C LEU A 240 -5.23 -15.99 5.18
N LYS A 241 -6.12 -15.98 6.19
CA LYS A 241 -6.77 -17.24 6.62
C LYS A 241 -7.90 -17.55 5.63
N PRO A 242 -8.27 -18.83 5.40
CA PRO A 242 -9.12 -19.25 4.27
C PRO A 242 -10.56 -18.69 4.25
N TYR A 243 -10.94 -17.85 5.22
CA TYR A 243 -12.29 -17.29 5.28
C TYR A 243 -12.38 -15.81 5.63
N LEU A 244 -11.32 -15.11 6.05
CA LEU A 244 -11.44 -13.72 6.53
C LEU A 244 -10.07 -13.00 6.58
N LEU A 245 -10.10 -11.70 6.25
CA LEU A 245 -9.06 -10.65 6.38
C LEU A 245 -7.91 -10.62 5.35
N GLY A 246 -7.90 -9.57 4.54
CA GLY A 246 -6.69 -8.93 4.00
C GLY A 246 -6.24 -7.81 4.94
N CYS A 247 -5.70 -8.18 6.11
CA CYS A 247 -5.05 -7.23 6.99
C CYS A 247 -3.54 -7.37 6.85
N MET A 248 -2.90 -6.23 6.74
CA MET A 248 -1.46 -6.11 6.74
C MET A 248 -0.93 -6.27 8.16
N TRP A 249 0.00 -7.19 8.34
CA TRP A 249 0.70 -7.46 9.59
C TRP A 249 2.19 -7.52 9.28
N MET A 250 2.89 -6.39 9.49
CA MET A 250 4.35 -6.45 9.56
C MET A 250 4.74 -7.28 10.80
N LYS A 251 5.62 -8.27 10.58
CA LYS A 251 6.19 -9.14 11.64
C LYS A 251 7.05 -8.36 12.65
N TYR A 252 7.31 -7.09 12.40
CA TYR A 252 7.87 -6.14 13.33
C TYR A 252 6.83 -5.02 13.48
N ASN A 253 6.34 -4.84 14.71
CA ASN A 253 5.23 -3.96 15.07
C ASN A 253 5.28 -2.60 14.34
N HIS A 254 4.11 -1.98 14.10
CA HIS A 254 3.89 -0.53 13.83
C HIS A 254 3.40 -0.05 12.45
N ILE A 255 3.00 -0.92 11.50
CA ILE A 255 2.19 -0.48 10.33
C ILE A 255 0.87 -1.26 10.27
N LEU A 256 -0.25 -0.53 10.23
CA LEU A 256 -1.57 -1.05 9.90
C LEU A 256 -2.01 -0.41 8.57
N LEU A 257 -2.12 -1.23 7.51
CA LEU A 257 -2.80 -0.84 6.27
C LEU A 257 -4.10 -1.64 6.13
N PHE A 258 -5.15 -0.94 5.73
CA PHE A 258 -6.46 -1.50 5.45
C PHE A 258 -6.69 -1.51 3.93
N GLN A 259 -6.73 -2.70 3.34
CA GLN A 259 -7.23 -2.88 1.97
C GLN A 259 -8.77 -2.93 1.99
N PRO A 260 -9.45 -2.45 0.95
CA PRO A 260 -10.91 -2.51 0.89
C PRO A 260 -11.38 -3.96 0.75
N PHE A 261 -12.03 -4.48 1.78
CA PHE A 261 -12.76 -5.76 1.75
C PHE A 261 -14.12 -5.59 2.44
N VAL A 262 -15.12 -6.36 2.00
CA VAL A 262 -16.44 -6.38 2.66
C VAL A 262 -16.35 -7.30 3.87
N ALA A 263 -16.50 -6.74 5.06
CA ALA A 263 -16.62 -7.49 6.30
C ALA A 263 -17.70 -6.85 7.19
N PHE A 264 -18.44 -7.67 7.94
CA PHE A 264 -19.54 -7.19 8.77
C PHE A 264 -18.99 -6.38 9.94
N THR A 265 -19.58 -5.21 10.22
CA THR A 265 -19.18 -4.32 11.33
C THR A 265 -19.24 -5.02 12.70
N SER A 266 -20.14 -5.99 12.87
CA SER A 266 -20.22 -6.82 14.06
C SER A 266 -19.04 -7.77 14.25
N GLU A 267 -18.33 -8.17 13.19
CA GLU A 267 -17.14 -9.05 13.31
C GLU A 267 -15.89 -8.29 13.75
N TYR A 268 -15.84 -6.97 13.51
CA TYR A 268 -14.86 -6.08 14.15
C TYR A 268 -15.28 -5.72 15.58
N SER A 269 -16.56 -5.39 15.80
CA SER A 269 -17.09 -4.94 17.09
C SER A 269 -17.21 -6.04 18.16
N THR A 270 -17.45 -7.31 17.80
CA THR A 270 -17.64 -8.39 18.80
C THR A 270 -16.33 -8.90 19.40
N LYS A 271 -15.18 -8.56 18.82
CA LYS A 271 -13.88 -8.71 19.49
C LYS A 271 -13.51 -7.50 20.36
N ASP A 272 -14.29 -6.42 20.28
CA ASP A 272 -14.12 -5.15 20.99
C ASP A 272 -15.33 -4.82 21.88
N SER A 273 -15.77 -5.77 22.72
CA SER A 273 -16.96 -5.62 23.57
C SER A 273 -16.76 -4.76 24.83
N LEU A 274 -16.19 -3.56 24.69
CA LEU A 274 -16.20 -2.54 25.76
C LEU A 274 -16.66 -1.14 25.32
N PHE A 275 -17.10 -0.93 24.07
CA PHE A 275 -17.61 0.37 23.65
C PHE A 275 -18.91 0.25 22.84
N SER A 276 -19.88 1.12 23.16
CA SER A 276 -21.25 1.18 22.63
C SER A 276 -21.53 2.60 22.10
N PRO A 277 -22.57 2.87 21.28
CA PRO A 277 -22.47 2.85 19.82
C PRO A 277 -22.99 4.14 19.18
N ILE A 278 -22.26 4.80 18.27
CA ILE A 278 -22.86 5.85 17.43
C ILE A 278 -22.34 5.78 15.97
N LEU A 279 -23.34 5.65 15.09
CA LEU A 279 -23.42 6.00 13.66
C LEU A 279 -23.08 4.98 12.56
N TYR A 280 -24.07 4.86 11.67
CA TYR A 280 -24.21 4.08 10.45
C TYR A 280 -23.96 4.93 9.19
N LEU A 281 -23.74 4.23 8.06
CA LEU A 281 -23.91 4.59 6.63
C LEU A 281 -22.73 5.25 5.88
N ALA A 282 -21.96 4.41 5.16
CA ALA A 282 -21.64 4.54 3.73
C ALA A 282 -20.95 3.24 3.23
N HIS A 283 -21.49 2.61 2.19
CA HIS A 283 -20.96 1.40 1.54
C HIS A 283 -19.93 1.77 0.46
N PHE A 284 -18.94 0.88 0.28
CA PHE A 284 -17.74 0.97 -0.56
C PHE A 284 -16.58 1.82 -0.01
N SER A 285 -15.56 1.09 0.45
CA SER A 285 -14.20 1.53 0.78
C SER A 285 -14.07 2.63 1.84
N PHE A 286 -14.57 2.42 3.07
CA PHE A 286 -14.02 3.03 4.30
C PHE A 286 -14.70 2.43 5.54
N HIS A 287 -13.95 1.80 6.45
CA HIS A 287 -14.17 1.76 7.91
C HIS A 287 -12.80 1.49 8.57
N GLY A 288 -12.28 2.44 9.34
CA GLY A 288 -11.03 2.31 10.11
C GLY A 288 -11.30 2.15 11.61
N ILE A 289 -10.48 1.34 12.30
CA ILE A 289 -10.38 1.28 13.77
C ILE A 289 -8.89 1.06 14.14
N ALA A 290 -8.38 1.81 15.10
CA ALA A 290 -7.00 1.76 15.59
C ALA A 290 -6.83 0.79 16.77
N PHE A 291 -5.69 0.09 16.87
CA PHE A 291 -5.32 -0.75 18.02
C PHE A 291 -3.97 -0.37 18.63
N ARG A 292 -3.88 -0.50 19.95
CA ARG A 292 -2.69 -0.35 20.80
C ARG A 292 -2.19 -1.74 21.21
N VAL A 293 -0.88 -1.98 21.16
CA VAL A 293 -0.26 -3.25 21.59
C VAL A 293 -0.33 -3.37 23.12
N LEU A 294 -0.81 -4.53 23.60
CA LEU A 294 -0.55 -5.05 24.94
C LEU A 294 0.62 -6.03 24.84
N ASP A 295 1.61 -5.87 25.71
CA ASP A 295 2.72 -6.82 25.88
C ASP A 295 2.21 -8.22 26.22
N ALA A 296 2.77 -9.24 25.57
CA ALA A 296 2.82 -10.59 26.11
C ALA A 296 3.94 -11.41 25.46
N ASP A 297 5.00 -11.64 26.23
CA ASP A 297 5.85 -12.82 26.10
C ASP A 297 4.99 -14.08 25.99
N LEU A 298 5.05 -14.79 24.87
CA LEU A 298 4.67 -16.20 24.82
C LEU A 298 5.58 -16.96 23.85
N HIS A 299 6.76 -17.29 24.34
CA HIS A 299 7.51 -18.46 23.88
C HIS A 299 6.72 -19.72 24.26
N SER A 300 6.26 -20.52 23.28
CA SER A 300 6.33 -22.00 23.34
C SER A 300 5.82 -22.67 22.06
N GLU A 301 6.70 -23.50 21.51
CA GLU A 301 6.47 -24.75 20.76
C GLU A 301 5.24 -24.91 19.85
N ILE A 302 5.45 -24.81 18.53
CA ILE A 302 4.69 -25.61 17.56
C ILE A 302 5.60 -26.75 17.09
N ARG A 303 5.54 -27.88 17.80
CA ARG A 303 5.96 -29.17 17.25
C ARG A 303 4.83 -29.70 16.39
N SER A 304 5.14 -30.06 15.15
CA SER A 304 4.22 -30.77 14.27
C SER A 304 3.82 -32.09 14.91
N ASN A 305 2.53 -32.41 14.94
CA ASN A 305 2.10 -33.79 14.88
C ASN A 305 0.87 -33.93 13.98
N LYS A 306 1.07 -34.77 12.96
CA LYS A 306 0.06 -35.31 12.04
C LYS A 306 -0.86 -36.23 12.84
N THR A 307 -2.15 -35.99 12.80
CA THR A 307 -3.23 -37.00 12.71
C THR A 307 -4.56 -36.27 12.67
N GLY A 308 -5.34 -36.50 11.62
CA GLY A 308 -6.65 -35.91 11.43
C GLY A 308 -7.72 -36.59 12.28
N ALA A 309 -8.61 -35.77 12.84
CA ALA A 309 -10.03 -35.99 13.06
C ALA A 309 -10.58 -34.70 13.69
N TYR A 310 -11.50 -34.02 13.01
CA TYR A 310 -12.24 -32.90 13.59
C TYR A 310 -13.56 -33.45 14.10
N GLU A 311 -13.70 -33.59 15.43
CA GLU A 311 -15.00 -33.66 16.09
C GLU A 311 -15.34 -32.28 16.65
N VAL A 312 -16.48 -31.76 16.23
CA VAL A 312 -17.06 -30.50 16.71
C VAL A 312 -17.83 -30.82 18.00
N GLY A 313 -17.23 -30.51 19.14
CA GLY A 313 -17.90 -30.51 20.44
C GLY A 313 -18.22 -29.08 20.88
N LEU A 314 -19.48 -28.66 20.72
CA LEU A 314 -20.03 -27.49 21.40
C LEU A 314 -20.26 -27.86 22.87
N GLN A 315 -19.53 -27.22 23.79
CA GLN A 315 -19.86 -27.26 25.21
C GLN A 315 -20.12 -25.83 25.68
N PHE A 316 -21.41 -25.53 25.85
CA PHE A 316 -21.88 -24.35 26.56
C PHE A 316 -21.85 -24.68 28.05
N ASP A 317 -21.12 -23.89 28.84
CA ASP A 317 -21.36 -23.84 30.28
C ASP A 317 -21.66 -22.40 30.69
N ASN A 318 -22.84 -22.28 31.31
CA ASN A 318 -23.48 -21.06 31.76
C ASN A 318 -22.82 -20.52 33.04
N PHE A 319 -22.89 -19.20 33.16
CA PHE A 319 -22.58 -18.38 34.32
C PHE A 319 -23.16 -18.91 35.65
N ASN A 320 -22.33 -18.85 36.70
CA ASN A 320 -22.60 -18.09 37.93
C ASN A 320 -21.30 -17.64 38.58
#